data_AF-A0A820WDP2-F1
#
_entry.id   AF-A0A820WDP2-F1
#
_cell.length_a   1.000
_cell.length_b   1.000
_cell.length_c   1.000
_cell.angle_alpha   90.00
_cell.angle_beta   90.00
_cell.angle_gamma   90.00
#
_symmetry.space_group_name_H-M   'P 1'
#
loop_
_entity.id
_entity.type
_entity.pdbx_description
1 polymer ?
#
loop_
_entity_poly.entity_id
_entity_poly.type
_entity_poly.pdbx_seq_one_letter_code
_entity_poly.pdbx_strand_id
1 'polypeptide(L)'
;MLKLAERVHARRLQLFPLFEDFDRVRNGHVTQNQFLRVLNDLSLMNLLTGFEKDNLLEKFRVRVGGRDDIDYLTFCHELNALAGFEAGIP
;
A
#
# COMPACT_ATOMS: atom_id res chain seq x y z
N MET A 1 -4.94 9.02 1.43
CA MET A 1 -5.31 8.16 0.29
C MET A 1 -5.51 8.92 -1.01
N LEU A 2 -6.28 10.02 -1.08
CA LEU A 2 -6.58 10.72 -2.35
C LEU A 2 -5.34 11.16 -3.14
N LYS A 3 -4.36 11.84 -2.50
CA LYS A 3 -3.09 12.23 -3.14
C LYS A 3 -2.33 11.04 -3.77
N LEU A 4 -2.40 9.88 -3.10
CA LEU A 4 -1.78 8.66 -3.61
C LEU A 4 -2.55 8.15 -4.84
N ALA A 5 -3.88 8.10 -4.76
CA ALA A 5 -4.74 7.63 -5.84
C ALA A 5 -4.58 8.47 -7.11
N GLU A 6 -4.54 9.80 -6.98
CA GLU A 6 -4.27 10.72 -8.10
C GLU A 6 -2.93 10.41 -8.77
N ARG A 7 -1.87 10.20 -7.98
CA ARG A 7 -0.54 9.87 -8.50
C ARG A 7 -0.51 8.49 -9.16
N VAL A 8 -1.17 7.51 -8.56
CA VAL A 8 -1.27 6.13 -9.07
C VAL A 8 -2.02 6.12 -10.39
N HIS A 9 -3.14 6.83 -10.49
CA HIS A 9 -3.90 6.99 -11.72
C HIS A 9 -3.05 7.66 -12.82
N ALA A 10 -2.48 8.83 -12.51
CA ALA A 10 -1.71 9.61 -13.48
C ALA A 10 -0.52 8.86 -14.08
N ARG A 11 0.09 7.95 -13.30
CA ARG A 11 1.25 7.15 -13.73
C ARG A 11 0.91 5.70 -14.09
N ARG A 12 -0.38 5.31 -14.00
CA ARG A 12 -0.85 3.92 -14.20
C ARG A 12 -0.03 2.89 -13.40
N LEU A 13 0.22 3.18 -12.13
CA LEU A 13 1.05 2.31 -11.28
C LEU A 13 0.27 1.07 -10.86
N GLN A 14 0.90 -0.10 -10.95
CA GLN A 14 0.39 -1.36 -10.41
C GLN A 14 1.16 -1.70 -9.13
N LEU A 15 0.49 -1.58 -7.98
CA LEU A 15 1.15 -1.73 -6.68
C LEU A 15 1.22 -3.18 -6.21
N PHE A 16 0.21 -3.99 -6.53
CA PHE A 16 0.11 -5.36 -6.04
C PHE A 16 1.34 -6.23 -6.36
N PRO A 17 1.86 -6.27 -7.60
CA PRO A 17 3.02 -7.12 -7.92
C PRO A 17 4.27 -6.76 -7.09
N LEU A 18 4.45 -5.48 -6.76
CA LEU A 18 5.59 -5.01 -5.98
C LEU A 18 5.56 -5.48 -4.51
N PHE A 19 4.36 -5.74 -3.98
CA PHE A 19 4.19 -6.30 -2.64
C PHE A 19 4.24 -7.83 -2.66
N GLU A 20 3.75 -8.47 -3.72
CA GLU A 20 3.76 -9.94 -3.87
C GLU A 20 5.19 -10.51 -3.77
N ASP A 21 6.19 -9.78 -4.29
CA ASP A 21 7.61 -10.13 -4.17
C ASP A 21 8.08 -10.27 -2.71
N PHE A 22 7.45 -9.57 -1.77
CA PHE A 22 7.73 -9.63 -0.34
C PHE A 22 6.87 -10.66 0.40
N ASP A 23 5.64 -10.91 -0.06
CA ASP A 23 4.70 -11.85 0.56
C ASP A 23 4.83 -13.29 0.00
N ARG A 24 5.96 -13.92 0.32
CA ARG A 24 6.28 -15.29 -0.14
C ARG A 24 5.30 -16.36 0.33
N VAL A 25 4.58 -16.11 1.42
CA VAL A 25 3.61 -17.05 2.01
C VAL A 25 2.18 -16.74 1.58
N ARG A 26 1.97 -15.70 0.77
CA ARG A 26 0.67 -15.28 0.24
C ARG A 26 -0.38 -15.06 1.34
N ASN A 27 0.04 -14.44 2.44
CA ASN A 27 -0.85 -14.16 3.55
C ASN A 27 -1.51 -12.78 3.47
N GLY A 28 -1.16 -11.96 2.48
CA GLY A 28 -1.70 -10.62 2.27
C GLY A 28 -1.03 -9.52 3.09
N HIS A 29 0.07 -9.84 3.77
CA HIS A 29 0.72 -8.93 4.70
C HIS A 29 2.21 -8.79 4.41
N VAL A 30 2.72 -7.58 4.65
CA VAL A 30 4.16 -7.29 4.58
C VAL A 30 4.58 -6.48 5.81
N THR A 31 5.85 -6.55 6.18
CA THR A 31 6.35 -5.72 7.29
C THR A 31 6.22 -4.23 6.94
N GLN A 32 6.09 -3.37 7.95
CA GLN A 32 6.05 -1.92 7.76
C GLN A 32 7.23 -1.40 6.91
N ASN A 33 8.44 -1.92 7.10
CA ASN A 33 9.61 -1.51 6.33
C ASN A 33 9.52 -1.90 4.85
N GLN A 34 9.01 -3.10 4.54
CA GLN A 34 8.77 -3.52 3.16
C GLN A 34 7.68 -2.65 2.52
N PHE A 35 6.62 -2.36 3.27
CA PHE A 35 5.55 -1.48 2.81
C PHE A 35 6.07 -0.09 2.42
N LEU A 36 6.82 0.54 3.33
CA LEU A 36 7.42 1.85 3.13
C LEU A 36 8.41 1.87 1.97
N ARG A 37 9.17 0.78 1.77
CA ARG A 37 10.11 0.66 0.65
C ARG A 37 9.39 0.76 -0.70
N VAL A 38 8.33 -0.02 -0.90
CA VAL A 38 7.54 0.03 -2.15
C VAL A 38 7.01 1.45 -2.41
N LEU A 39 6.46 2.11 -1.39
CA LEU A 39 5.93 3.47 -1.56
C LEU A 39 7.03 4.50 -1.81
N ASN A 40 8.22 4.34 -1.23
CA ASN A 40 9.36 5.22 -1.50
C ASN A 40 9.91 5.03 -2.91
N ASP A 41 10.05 3.80 -3.38
CA ASP A 41 10.54 3.48 -4.73
C ASP A 41 9.61 4.07 -5.81
N LEU A 42 8.31 4.15 -5.52
CA LEU A 42 7.31 4.81 -6.37
C LEU A 42 7.21 6.34 -6.16
N SER A 43 8.00 6.93 -5.26
CA SER A 43 7.94 8.34 -4.86
C SER A 43 6.56 8.78 -4.35
N LEU A 44 5.82 7.86 -3.73
CA LEU A 44 4.49 8.11 -3.16
C LEU A 44 4.57 8.72 -1.76
N MET A 45 5.58 8.34 -0.97
CA MET A 45 5.78 8.86 0.39
C MET A 45 6.06 10.36 0.43
N ASN A 46 6.60 10.94 -0.64
CA ASN A 46 6.89 12.37 -0.74
C ASN A 46 5.62 13.23 -0.86
N LEU A 47 4.47 12.61 -1.13
CA LEU A 47 3.17 13.29 -1.25
C LEU A 47 2.48 13.49 0.10
N LEU A 48 2.97 12.80 1.14
CA LEU A 48 2.34 12.75 2.45
C LEU A 48 3.15 13.53 3.47
N THR A 49 2.43 14.25 4.35
CA THR A 49 2.98 14.79 5.60
C THR A 49 3.30 13.68 6.59
N GLY A 50 4.08 13.97 7.64
CA GLY A 50 4.35 12.99 8.72
C GLY A 50 3.08 12.38 9.29
N PHE A 51 2.12 13.23 9.66
CA PHE A 51 0.82 12.81 10.18
C PHE A 51 0.02 11.92 9.20
N GLU A 52 0.03 12.24 7.89
CA GLU A 52 -0.62 11.38 6.89
C GLU A 52 0.07 10.02 6.74
N LYS A 53 1.39 9.95 6.90
CA LYS A 53 2.14 8.69 6.88
C LYS A 53 1.78 7.83 8.09
N ASP A 54 1.75 8.42 9.27
CA ASP A 54 1.41 7.70 10.51
C ASP A 54 -0.03 7.16 10.44
N ASN A 55 -0.99 7.98 9.98
CA ASN A 55 -2.37 7.53 9.77
C ASN A 55 -2.49 6.44 8.70
N LEU A 56 -1.67 6.49 7.64
CA LEU A 56 -1.66 5.45 6.61
C LEU A 56 -1.22 4.11 7.19
N LEU A 57 -0.13 4.12 7.94
CA LEU A 57 0.42 2.93 8.57
C LEU A 57 -0.53 2.35 9.63
N GLU A 58 -1.11 3.21 10.46
CA GLU A 58 -2.09 2.80 11.47
C GLU A 58 -3.35 2.20 10.84
N LYS A 59 -3.86 2.82 9.76
CA LYS A 59 -5.08 2.37 9.08
C LYS A 59 -4.98 0.93 8.58
N PHE A 60 -3.82 0.54 8.03
CA PHE A 60 -3.61 -0.77 7.44
C PHE A 60 -2.80 -1.71 8.35
N ARG A 61 -2.60 -1.34 9.62
CA ARG A 61 -1.88 -2.18 10.59
C ARG A 61 -2.68 -3.45 10.89
N VAL A 62 -1.98 -4.58 10.88
CA VAL A 62 -2.52 -5.89 11.27
C VAL A 62 -1.52 -6.62 12.16
N ARG A 63 -2.02 -7.34 13.17
CA ARG A 63 -1.19 -8.09 14.12
C ARG A 63 -1.08 -9.55 13.67
N VAL A 64 0.09 -9.96 13.19
CA VAL A 64 0.36 -11.34 12.72
C VAL A 64 1.48 -11.95 13.57
N GLY A 65 1.20 -13.05 14.27
CA GLY A 65 2.20 -13.77 15.06
C GLY A 65 2.92 -12.90 16.11
N GLY A 66 2.23 -11.93 16.69
CA GLY A 66 2.77 -10.99 17.67
C GLY A 66 3.48 -9.76 17.10
N ARG A 67 3.61 -9.64 15.77
CA ARG A 67 4.24 -8.50 15.07
C ARG A 67 3.21 -7.61 14.40
N ASP A 68 3.49 -6.31 14.35
CA ASP A 68 2.69 -5.35 13.58
C ASP A 68 3.20 -5.34 12.12
N ASP A 69 2.37 -5.90 11.24
CA ASP A 69 2.55 -5.89 9.79
C ASP A 69 1.49 -4.98 9.13
N ILE A 70 1.55 -4.86 7.81
CA ILE A 70 0.63 -4.05 7.01
C ILE A 70 -0.16 -4.95 6.06
N ASP A 71 -1.49 -4.82 6.08
CA ASP A 71 -2.39 -5.41 5.10
C ASP A 71 -2.32 -4.64 3.77
N TYR A 72 -1.41 -5.09 2.91
CA TYR A 72 -1.17 -4.45 1.62
C TYR A 72 -2.29 -4.77 0.62
N LEU A 73 -3.02 -5.88 0.80
CA LEU A 73 -4.14 -6.25 -0.08
C LEU A 73 -5.25 -5.22 0.04
N THR A 74 -5.68 -4.94 1.28
CA THR A 74 -6.70 -3.93 1.55
C THR A 74 -6.23 -2.55 1.09
N PHE A 75 -4.96 -2.21 1.33
CA PHE A 75 -4.37 -0.97 0.82
C PHE A 75 -4.45 -0.86 -0.71
N CYS A 76 -4.01 -1.90 -1.45
CA CYS A 76 -4.03 -1.90 -2.91
C CYS A 76 -5.46 -1.82 -3.45
N HIS A 77 -6.39 -2.58 -2.88
CA HIS A 77 -7.79 -2.58 -3.28
C HIS A 77 -8.43 -1.20 -3.11
N GLU A 78 -8.30 -0.58 -1.93
CA GLU A 78 -8.83 0.76 -1.70
C GLU A 78 -8.20 1.81 -2.60
N LEU A 79 -6.88 1.72 -2.80
CA LEU A 79 -6.15 2.69 -3.62
C LEU A 79 -6.54 2.59 -5.09
N ASN A 80 -6.68 1.38 -5.63
CA ASN A 80 -7.11 1.13 -7.00
C ASN A 80 -8.55 1.62 -7.23
N ALA A 81 -9.45 1.35 -6.28
CA ALA A 81 -10.83 1.84 -6.33
C ALA A 81 -10.86 3.38 -6.37
N LEU A 82 -10.06 4.05 -5.53
CA LEU A 82 -9.95 5.51 -5.53
C LEU A 82 -9.27 6.05 -6.80
N ALA A 83 -8.35 5.30 -7.39
CA ALA A 83 -7.68 5.65 -8.64
C ALA A 83 -8.55 5.39 -9.88
N GLY A 84 -9.78 4.87 -9.71
CA GLY A 84 -10.70 4.58 -10.81
C GLY A 84 -10.24 3.45 -11.71
N PHE A 85 -9.42 2.53 -11.20
CA PHE A 85 -9.15 1.27 -11.89
C PHE A 85 -10.34 0.32 -11.64
N GLU A 86 -10.80 -0.37 -12.69
CA GLU A 86 -11.92 -1.31 -12.58
C GLU A 86 -11.63 -2.33 -11.48
N ALA A 87 -12.68 -2.69 -10.72
CA ALA A 87 -12.62 -3.65 -9.61
C ALA A 87 -12.42 -5.10 -10.12
N GLY A 88 -11.37 -5.33 -10.89
CA GLY A 88 -10.69 -6.62 -10.91
C GLY A 88 -9.76 -6.64 -9.70
N ILE A 89 -10.13 -7.39 -8.68
CA ILE A 89 -9.29 -7.75 -7.51
C ILE A 89 -7.92 -8.23 -8.04
N PRO A 90 -6.79 -7.92 -7.35
CA PRO A 90 -5.57 -7.36 -7.94
C PRO A 90 -4.86 -8.17 -9.03
#